data_AF-A0A1G4TFF5-F1
#
_entry.id   AF-A0A1G4TFF5-F1
#
_cell.length_a   1.000
_cell.length_b   1.000
_cell.length_c   1.000
_cell.angle_alpha   90.00
_cell.angle_beta   90.00
_cell.angle_gamma   90.00
#
_symmetry.space_group_name_H-M   'P 1'
#
loop_
_entity.id
_entity.type
_entity.pdbx_description
1 polymer ?
#
loop_
_entity_poly.entity_id
_entity_poly.type
_entity_poly.pdbx_seq_one_letter_code
_entity_poly.pdbx_strand_id
1 'polypeptide(L)'
;MAHNLTRIDEAALKAAVIDRLIATRHADDNSVIVTEMTVANWSRRADVVLANGKLWGFEIKSELDSLSRLKGQVETFTKYFEKFVLVLAERFVDEMLESIPEGVGLWSADKVGNLTQKIAPKQTQLSAESYISLMTATEIKKLLTCNGLKTEKGCHRMALVNEAIKLPIKDLSSAAREAVKNRYKERYHRFLSEKESKKTIKALSFLTRTPLKIPRQTHAPPAIVEIKDIPISHDNPYLVHAPSGPILKRKVD
;
A
#
# COMPACT_ATOMS: atom_id res chain seq x y z
N MET A 1 39.59 -5.71 -14.73
CA MET A 1 39.01 -4.81 -13.72
C MET A 1 37.52 -5.12 -13.62
N ALA A 2 37.13 -6.07 -12.77
CA ALA A 2 35.71 -6.31 -12.52
C ALA A 2 35.20 -5.16 -11.65
N HIS A 3 34.50 -4.20 -12.24
CA HIS A 3 33.73 -3.24 -11.46
C HIS A 3 32.73 -4.03 -10.64
N ASN A 4 32.94 -4.04 -9.33
CA ASN A 4 32.00 -4.59 -8.37
C ASN A 4 30.79 -3.66 -8.38
N LEU A 5 29.89 -3.84 -9.37
CA LEU A 5 28.64 -3.10 -9.45
C LEU A 5 27.84 -3.46 -8.21
N THR A 6 27.78 -2.52 -7.27
CA THR A 6 26.92 -2.61 -6.09
C THR A 6 25.51 -2.88 -6.58
N ARG A 7 24.95 -4.02 -6.19
CA ARG A 7 23.58 -4.41 -6.55
C ARG A 7 22.62 -3.34 -6.04
N ILE A 8 21.72 -2.89 -6.90
CA ILE A 8 20.71 -1.90 -6.51
C ILE A 8 19.76 -2.51 -5.47
N ASP A 9 19.61 -1.82 -4.34
CA ASP A 9 18.70 -2.22 -3.27
C ASP A 9 17.26 -1.76 -3.53
N GLU A 10 16.34 -2.23 -2.70
CA GLU A 10 14.92 -1.91 -2.78
C GLU A 10 14.64 -0.40 -2.65
N ALA A 11 15.39 0.32 -1.80
CA ALA A 11 15.21 1.75 -1.59
C ALA A 11 15.61 2.57 -2.83
N ALA A 12 16.73 2.20 -3.46
CA ALA A 12 17.17 2.81 -4.70
C ALA A 12 16.21 2.50 -5.86
N LEU A 13 15.65 1.29 -5.94
CA LEU A 13 14.61 0.96 -6.92
C LEU A 13 13.31 1.75 -6.68
N LYS A 14 12.87 1.90 -5.43
CA LYS A 14 11.73 2.78 -5.10
C LYS A 14 11.97 4.20 -5.58
N ALA A 15 13.16 4.75 -5.33
CA ALA A 15 13.53 6.07 -5.80
C ALA A 15 13.48 6.16 -7.33
N ALA A 16 14.04 5.18 -8.04
CA ALA A 16 14.03 5.12 -9.50
C ALA A 16 12.60 5.06 -10.08
N VAL A 17 11.70 4.28 -9.45
CA VAL A 17 10.28 4.21 -9.84
C VAL A 17 9.63 5.58 -9.69
N ILE A 18 9.81 6.23 -8.55
CA ILE A 18 9.24 7.56 -8.27
C ILE A 18 9.78 8.61 -9.25
N ASP A 19 11.10 8.62 -9.48
CA ASP A 19 11.74 9.53 -10.43
C ASP A 19 11.20 9.32 -11.85
N ARG A 20 11.04 8.08 -12.28
CA ARG A 20 10.44 7.76 -13.57
C ARG A 20 9.00 8.26 -13.66
N LEU A 21 8.16 8.05 -12.65
CA LEU A 21 6.76 8.50 -12.64
C LEU A 21 6.66 10.02 -12.76
N ILE A 22 7.55 10.76 -12.10
CA ILE A 22 7.62 12.23 -12.18
C ILE A 22 8.14 12.66 -13.55
N ALA A 23 9.28 12.12 -14.01
CA ALA A 23 9.92 12.50 -15.26
C ALA A 23 9.04 12.22 -16.50
N THR A 24 8.26 11.13 -16.46
CA THR A 24 7.31 10.75 -17.53
C THR A 24 5.94 11.41 -17.41
N ARG A 25 5.76 12.34 -16.46
CA ARG A 25 4.50 13.08 -16.21
C ARG A 25 3.31 12.17 -15.90
N HIS A 26 3.55 10.99 -15.34
CA HIS A 26 2.48 10.19 -14.75
C HIS A 26 2.04 10.78 -13.40
N ALA A 27 2.95 11.40 -12.65
CA ALA A 27 2.63 12.22 -11.50
C ALA A 27 2.55 13.70 -11.91
N ASP A 28 1.39 14.31 -11.67
CA ASP A 28 1.09 15.72 -11.88
C ASP A 28 0.74 16.42 -10.56
N ASP A 29 0.35 17.70 -10.62
CA ASP A 29 0.02 18.52 -9.45
C ASP A 29 -1.21 18.02 -8.68
N ASN A 30 -2.04 17.16 -9.29
CA ASN A 30 -3.20 16.55 -8.67
C ASN A 30 -2.94 15.08 -8.27
N SER A 31 -1.69 14.63 -8.36
CA SER A 31 -1.27 13.28 -8.05
C SER A 31 -0.71 13.17 -6.64
N VAL A 32 -0.79 11.97 -6.08
CA VAL A 32 -0.11 11.64 -4.82
C VAL A 32 0.64 10.32 -4.99
N ILE A 33 1.93 10.34 -4.64
CA ILE A 33 2.73 9.12 -4.50
C ILE A 33 2.77 8.72 -3.04
N VAL A 34 2.54 7.44 -2.79
CA VAL A 34 2.55 6.82 -1.47
C VAL A 34 3.55 5.68 -1.47
N THR A 35 4.37 5.57 -0.42
CA THR A 35 5.14 4.36 -0.15
C THR A 35 4.50 3.56 0.99
N GLU A 36 4.67 2.24 0.94
CA GLU A 36 4.21 1.33 2.00
C GLU A 36 2.69 1.40 2.28
N MET A 37 1.87 1.54 1.23
CA MET A 37 0.42 1.64 1.41
C MET A 37 -0.17 0.27 1.77
N THR A 38 -0.86 0.19 2.90
CA THR A 38 -1.54 -1.03 3.32
C THR A 38 -2.90 -1.20 2.63
N VAL A 39 -3.17 -2.42 2.17
CA VAL A 39 -4.42 -2.82 1.50
C VAL A 39 -4.87 -4.19 2.02
N ALA A 40 -6.01 -4.70 1.53
CA ALA A 40 -6.54 -6.00 1.91
C ALA A 40 -6.68 -6.16 3.44
N ASN A 41 -7.37 -5.22 4.09
CA ASN A 41 -7.51 -5.17 5.55
C ASN A 41 -6.16 -5.25 6.29
N TRP A 42 -5.16 -4.49 5.81
CA TRP A 42 -3.82 -4.40 6.39
C TRP A 42 -2.93 -5.65 6.23
N SER A 43 -3.40 -6.70 5.54
CA SER A 43 -2.64 -7.94 5.35
C SER A 43 -1.55 -7.86 4.26
N ARG A 44 -1.62 -6.82 3.42
CA ARG A 44 -0.64 -6.56 2.34
C ARG A 44 -0.23 -5.11 2.34
N ARG A 45 0.98 -4.86 1.87
CA ARG A 45 1.58 -3.54 1.80
C ARG A 45 2.23 -3.39 0.43
N ALA A 46 1.74 -2.44 -0.36
CA ALA A 46 2.29 -2.13 -1.67
C ALA A 46 3.47 -1.17 -1.51
N ASP A 47 4.54 -1.41 -2.27
CA ASP A 47 5.79 -0.67 -2.17
C ASP A 47 5.64 0.79 -2.59
N VAL A 48 5.06 1.01 -3.77
CA VAL A 48 4.76 2.34 -4.29
C VAL A 48 3.35 2.35 -4.87
N VAL A 49 2.59 3.40 -4.57
CA VAL A 49 1.26 3.65 -5.13
C VAL A 49 1.23 5.04 -5.72
N LEU A 50 0.70 5.16 -6.93
CA LEU A 50 0.41 6.45 -7.56
C LEU A 50 -1.11 6.62 -7.66
N ALA A 51 -1.63 7.69 -7.06
CA ALA A 51 -3.01 8.12 -7.19
C ALA A 51 -3.08 9.35 -8.10
N ASN A 52 -3.44 9.17 -9.37
CA ASN A 52 -3.47 10.23 -10.41
C ASN A 52 -4.79 10.24 -11.21
N GLY A 53 -5.92 10.21 -10.51
CA GLY A 53 -7.24 9.95 -11.11
C GLY A 53 -7.54 8.46 -11.31
N LYS A 54 -6.54 7.60 -11.06
CA LYS A 54 -6.65 6.15 -10.87
C LYS A 54 -5.59 5.68 -9.88
N LEU A 55 -5.75 4.48 -9.34
CA LEU A 55 -4.79 3.87 -8.41
C LEU A 55 -3.87 2.90 -9.15
N TRP A 56 -2.59 3.25 -9.23
CA TRP A 56 -1.53 2.35 -9.69
C TRP A 56 -0.82 1.75 -8.48
N GLY A 57 -0.61 0.44 -8.48
CA GLY A 57 0.26 -0.24 -7.53
C GLY A 57 1.53 -0.73 -8.22
N PHE A 58 2.67 -0.54 -7.56
CA PHE A 58 3.96 -1.06 -7.98
C PHE A 58 4.50 -1.98 -6.88
N GLU A 59 4.85 -3.20 -7.26
CA GLU A 59 5.53 -4.17 -6.40
C GLU A 59 6.97 -4.35 -6.89
N ILE A 60 7.94 -4.19 -6.01
CA ILE A 60 9.37 -4.16 -6.34
C ILE A 60 10.03 -5.45 -5.86
N LYS A 61 10.88 -6.04 -6.70
CA LYS A 61 11.79 -7.13 -6.35
C LYS A 61 13.21 -6.79 -6.80
N SER A 62 14.04 -6.43 -5.83
CA SER A 62 15.45 -6.11 -6.00
C SER A 62 16.30 -7.34 -6.26
N GLU A 63 17.57 -7.14 -6.61
CA GLU A 63 18.56 -8.21 -6.81
C GLU A 63 18.73 -9.13 -5.58
N LEU A 64 18.33 -8.70 -4.38
CA LEU A 64 18.47 -9.46 -3.14
C LEU A 64 17.20 -10.22 -2.74
N ASP A 65 16.09 -10.02 -3.46
CA ASP A 65 14.80 -10.60 -3.11
C ASP A 65 14.65 -12.07 -3.54
N SER A 66 13.53 -12.68 -3.13
CA SER A 66 13.02 -13.92 -3.71
C SER A 66 11.62 -13.70 -4.27
N LEU A 67 11.22 -14.53 -5.24
CA LEU A 67 9.89 -14.49 -5.84
C LEU A 67 8.84 -15.34 -5.10
N SER A 68 9.23 -16.00 -4.00
CA SER A 68 8.40 -16.95 -3.24
C SER A 68 7.01 -16.42 -2.85
N ARG A 69 6.89 -15.12 -2.59
CA ARG A 69 5.62 -14.46 -2.20
C ARG A 69 4.92 -13.75 -3.35
N LEU A 70 5.56 -13.61 -4.50
CA LEU A 70 5.12 -12.74 -5.59
C LEU A 70 3.75 -13.15 -6.14
N LYS A 71 3.51 -14.46 -6.32
CA LYS A 71 2.23 -14.97 -6.83
C LYS A 71 1.04 -14.49 -5.98
N GLY A 72 1.08 -14.70 -4.67
CA GLY A 72 0.02 -14.26 -3.76
C GLY A 72 -0.10 -12.73 -3.67
N GLN A 73 1.01 -12.00 -3.89
CA GLN A 73 0.98 -10.55 -4.00
C GLN A 73 0.25 -10.09 -5.26
N VAL A 74 0.56 -10.67 -6.43
CA VAL A 74 -0.11 -10.36 -7.71
C VAL A 74 -1.60 -10.66 -7.63
N GLU A 75 -1.98 -11.84 -7.13
CA GLU A 75 -3.39 -12.24 -6.93
C GLU A 75 -4.16 -11.28 -6.00
N THR A 76 -3.47 -10.70 -5.02
CA THR A 76 -4.10 -9.74 -4.10
C THR A 76 -4.15 -8.34 -4.71
N PHE A 77 -3.03 -7.81 -5.17
CA PHE A 77 -2.90 -6.41 -5.57
C PHE A 77 -3.70 -6.05 -6.82
N THR A 78 -3.88 -6.98 -7.75
CA THR A 78 -4.77 -6.80 -8.91
C THR A 78 -6.23 -6.54 -8.53
N LYS A 79 -6.64 -6.87 -7.28
CA LYS A 79 -7.99 -6.56 -6.74
C LYS A 79 -8.09 -5.15 -6.15
N TYR A 80 -6.97 -4.48 -5.84
CA TYR A 80 -6.94 -3.19 -5.13
C TYR A 80 -6.33 -2.05 -5.94
N PHE A 81 -5.72 -2.33 -7.08
CA PHE A 81 -5.15 -1.33 -7.97
C PHE A 81 -5.71 -1.46 -9.38
N GLU A 82 -6.11 -0.33 -9.94
CA GLU A 82 -6.70 -0.21 -11.26
C GLU A 82 -5.64 -0.40 -12.36
N LYS A 83 -4.38 -0.21 -12.00
CA LYS A 83 -3.21 -0.64 -12.76
C LYS A 83 -2.20 -1.26 -11.81
N PHE A 84 -1.68 -2.42 -12.13
CA PHE A 84 -0.66 -3.07 -11.32
C PHE A 84 0.59 -3.34 -12.15
N VAL A 85 1.76 -3.01 -11.61
CA VAL A 85 3.04 -3.14 -12.29
C VAL A 85 4.03 -3.84 -11.37
N LEU A 86 4.68 -4.88 -11.91
CA LEU A 86 5.84 -5.48 -11.28
C LEU A 86 7.10 -4.73 -11.72
N VAL A 87 7.98 -4.43 -10.76
CA VAL A 87 9.29 -3.85 -11.01
C VAL A 87 10.33 -4.86 -10.55
N LEU A 88 10.93 -5.56 -11.50
CA LEU A 88 11.80 -6.71 -11.23
C LEU A 88 13.23 -6.40 -11.65
N ALA A 89 14.21 -6.78 -10.81
CA ALA A 89 15.59 -6.88 -11.24
C ALA A 89 15.71 -7.81 -12.47
N GLU A 90 16.62 -7.50 -13.39
CA GLU A 90 16.76 -8.22 -14.67
C GLU A 90 16.86 -9.74 -14.52
N ARG A 91 17.51 -10.24 -13.46
CA ARG A 91 17.64 -11.69 -13.20
C ARG A 91 16.31 -12.45 -13.05
N PHE A 92 15.22 -11.75 -12.78
CA PHE A 92 13.88 -12.34 -12.60
C PHE A 92 12.99 -12.22 -13.84
N VAL A 93 13.41 -11.44 -14.83
CA VAL A 93 12.54 -11.11 -15.98
C VAL A 93 12.25 -12.36 -16.78
N ASP A 94 13.28 -13.14 -17.13
CA ASP A 94 13.12 -14.34 -17.96
C ASP A 94 12.29 -15.42 -17.26
N GLU A 95 12.44 -15.57 -15.93
CA GLU A 95 11.63 -16.49 -15.11
C GLU A 95 10.14 -16.10 -15.10
N MET A 96 9.84 -14.79 -15.11
CA MET A 96 8.48 -14.29 -14.93
C MET A 96 7.75 -13.95 -16.23
N LEU A 97 8.45 -13.71 -17.33
CA LEU A 97 7.86 -13.10 -18.53
C LEU A 97 6.64 -13.87 -19.06
N GLU A 98 6.69 -15.19 -19.01
CA GLU A 98 5.60 -16.07 -19.49
C GLU A 98 4.50 -16.31 -18.45
N SER A 99 4.74 -16.01 -17.17
CA SER A 99 3.82 -16.28 -16.07
C SER A 99 3.10 -15.05 -15.52
N ILE A 100 3.40 -13.86 -16.07
CA ILE A 100 2.74 -12.61 -15.69
C ILE A 100 1.28 -12.63 -16.16
N PRO A 101 0.30 -12.47 -15.25
CA PRO A 101 -1.10 -12.46 -15.63
C PRO A 101 -1.45 -11.32 -16.59
N GLU A 102 -2.43 -11.56 -17.45
CA GLU A 102 -2.90 -10.55 -18.39
C GLU A 102 -3.27 -9.23 -17.68
N GLY A 103 -2.80 -8.12 -18.23
CA GLY A 103 -3.08 -6.78 -17.72
C GLY A 103 -2.12 -6.28 -16.65
N VAL A 104 -1.31 -7.16 -16.05
CA VAL A 104 -0.21 -6.76 -15.16
C VAL A 104 0.96 -6.24 -16.00
N GLY A 105 1.44 -5.04 -15.66
CA GLY A 105 2.61 -4.45 -16.29
C GLY A 105 3.92 -5.01 -15.74
N LEU A 106 5.00 -4.90 -16.52
CA LEU A 106 6.34 -5.29 -16.12
C LEU A 106 7.34 -4.21 -16.49
N TRP A 107 8.06 -3.72 -15.49
CA TRP A 107 9.27 -2.93 -15.64
C TRP A 107 10.46 -3.77 -15.20
N SER A 108 11.49 -3.87 -16.04
CA SER A 108 12.78 -4.43 -15.66
C SER A 108 13.70 -3.34 -15.14
N ALA A 109 14.49 -3.66 -14.12
CA ALA A 109 15.52 -2.78 -13.58
C ALA A 109 16.90 -3.39 -13.78
N ASP A 110 17.79 -2.65 -14.45
CA ASP A 110 19.19 -3.06 -14.59
C ASP A 110 19.97 -2.87 -13.27
N LYS A 111 21.25 -3.28 -13.27
CA LYS A 111 22.12 -3.21 -12.07
C LYS A 111 22.37 -1.80 -11.54
N VAL A 112 22.13 -0.76 -12.36
CA VAL A 112 22.32 0.65 -11.98
C VAL A 112 20.99 1.37 -11.73
N GLY A 113 19.85 0.70 -11.90
CA GLY A 113 18.51 1.21 -11.61
C GLY A 113 17.78 1.83 -12.79
N ASN A 114 18.26 1.68 -14.03
CA ASN A 114 17.50 2.10 -15.19
C ASN A 114 16.29 1.19 -15.38
N LEU A 115 15.11 1.80 -15.51
CA LEU A 115 13.85 1.09 -15.64
C LEU A 115 13.42 1.04 -17.10
N THR A 116 13.21 -0.16 -17.63
CA THR A 116 12.65 -0.39 -18.97
C THR A 116 11.28 -1.01 -18.87
N GLN A 117 10.28 -0.49 -19.58
CA GLN A 117 8.96 -1.14 -19.64
C GLN A 117 9.01 -2.29 -20.64
N LYS A 118 8.77 -3.51 -20.15
CA LYS A 118 8.68 -4.74 -20.95
C LYS A 118 7.22 -5.05 -21.31
N ILE A 119 6.29 -4.84 -20.37
CA ILE A 119 4.85 -5.05 -20.56
C ILE A 119 4.10 -3.82 -20.06
N ALA A 120 3.19 -3.29 -20.88
CA ALA A 120 2.32 -2.17 -20.48
C ALA A 120 1.14 -2.65 -19.62
N PRO A 121 0.84 -2.00 -18.48
CA PRO A 121 -0.30 -2.37 -17.65
C PRO A 121 -1.63 -1.95 -18.30
N LYS A 122 -2.61 -2.85 -18.28
CA LYS A 122 -4.00 -2.54 -18.64
C LYS A 122 -4.71 -1.90 -17.44
N GLN A 123 -5.67 -1.03 -17.73
CA GLN A 123 -6.53 -0.47 -16.70
C GLN A 123 -7.72 -1.41 -16.46
N THR A 124 -8.01 -1.71 -15.20
CA THR A 124 -9.16 -2.53 -14.79
C THR A 124 -10.06 -1.73 -13.83
N GLN A 125 -11.34 -2.11 -13.77
CA GLN A 125 -12.27 -1.62 -12.76
C GLN A 125 -12.24 -2.56 -11.55
N LEU A 126 -12.20 -2.00 -10.34
CA LEU A 126 -12.23 -2.80 -9.11
C LEU A 126 -13.66 -3.14 -8.71
N SER A 127 -13.80 -4.15 -7.85
CA SER A 127 -15.07 -4.44 -7.18
C SER A 127 -15.49 -3.29 -6.25
N ALA A 128 -16.78 -3.23 -5.94
CA ALA A 128 -17.32 -2.27 -5.00
C ALA A 128 -16.70 -2.45 -3.60
N GLU A 129 -16.52 -3.70 -3.18
CA GLU A 129 -15.87 -4.09 -1.93
C GLU A 129 -14.43 -3.60 -1.87
N SER A 130 -13.67 -3.75 -2.96
CA SER A 130 -12.31 -3.27 -3.06
C SER A 130 -12.23 -1.75 -2.88
N TYR A 131 -13.07 -0.98 -3.58
CA TYR A 131 -13.08 0.47 -3.41
C TYR A 131 -13.47 0.88 -1.98
N ILE A 132 -14.48 0.24 -1.40
CA ILE A 132 -14.92 0.53 -0.02
C ILE A 132 -13.82 0.20 1.00
N SER A 133 -13.09 -0.90 0.80
CA SER A 133 -12.02 -1.33 1.70
C SER A 133 -10.87 -0.32 1.78
N LEU A 134 -10.64 0.47 0.72
CA LEU A 134 -9.60 1.49 0.66
C LEU A 134 -9.95 2.72 1.50
N MET A 135 -11.21 2.90 1.86
CA MET A 135 -11.71 4.01 2.67
C MET A 135 -11.80 3.65 4.14
N THR A 136 -11.48 4.61 5.02
CA THR A 136 -11.74 4.57 6.46
C THR A 136 -13.24 4.69 6.76
N ALA A 137 -13.67 4.36 7.99
CA ALA A 137 -15.08 4.51 8.37
C ALA A 137 -15.58 5.96 8.23
N THR A 138 -14.75 6.95 8.58
CA THR A 138 -15.06 8.38 8.43
C THR A 138 -15.24 8.77 6.96
N GLU A 139 -14.43 8.23 6.06
CA GLU A 139 -14.53 8.50 4.62
C GLU A 139 -15.77 7.83 4.00
N ILE A 140 -16.11 6.59 4.41
CA ILE A 140 -17.35 5.94 3.99
C ILE A 140 -18.56 6.74 4.47
N LYS A 141 -18.54 7.20 5.73
CA LYS A 141 -19.60 8.06 6.28
C LYS A 141 -19.76 9.36 5.48
N LYS A 142 -18.64 10.00 5.11
CA LYS A 142 -18.65 11.18 4.24
C LYS A 142 -19.27 10.87 2.88
N LEU A 143 -18.89 9.75 2.24
CA LEU A 143 -19.46 9.30 0.97
C LEU A 143 -20.98 9.12 1.06
N LEU A 144 -21.47 8.42 2.09
CA LEU A 144 -22.90 8.22 2.32
C LEU A 144 -23.63 9.56 2.50
N THR A 145 -23.07 10.47 3.29
CA THR A 145 -23.64 11.81 3.49
C THR A 145 -23.71 12.62 2.20
N CYS A 146 -22.66 12.57 1.37
CA CYS A 146 -22.65 13.20 0.05
C CYS A 146 -23.69 12.62 -0.91
N ASN A 147 -24.15 11.39 -0.69
CA ASN A 147 -25.23 10.73 -1.43
C ASN A 147 -26.60 10.88 -0.75
N GLY A 148 -26.76 11.82 0.20
CA GLY A 148 -28.03 12.10 0.85
C GLY A 148 -28.43 11.11 1.95
N LEU A 149 -27.58 10.14 2.28
CA LEU A 149 -27.86 9.14 3.31
C LEU A 149 -27.44 9.64 4.69
N LYS A 150 -28.36 9.57 5.65
CA LYS A 150 -28.07 9.87 7.05
C LYS A 150 -27.37 8.67 7.70
N THR A 151 -26.25 8.92 8.34
CA THR A 151 -25.54 7.92 9.15
C THR A 151 -25.62 8.28 10.62
N GLU A 152 -25.99 7.31 11.47
CA GLU A 152 -26.04 7.51 12.91
C GLU A 152 -24.64 7.82 13.50
N LYS A 153 -24.62 8.40 14.71
CA LYS A 153 -23.37 8.58 15.46
C LYS A 153 -22.96 7.23 16.05
N GLY A 154 -21.68 6.88 15.97
CA GLY A 154 -21.16 5.63 16.54
C GLY A 154 -21.44 4.35 15.73
N CYS A 155 -21.99 4.45 14.52
CA CYS A 155 -22.26 3.28 13.68
C CYS A 155 -20.99 2.46 13.39
N HIS A 156 -21.09 1.14 13.51
CA HIS A 156 -19.99 0.24 13.19
C HIS A 156 -19.64 0.30 11.69
N ARG A 157 -18.35 0.07 11.36
CA ARG A 157 -17.87 0.04 9.97
C ARG A 157 -18.69 -0.89 9.08
N MET A 158 -19.11 -2.04 9.59
CA MET A 158 -19.89 -3.01 8.83
C MET A 158 -21.23 -2.45 8.35
N ALA A 159 -21.95 -1.70 9.20
CA ALA A 159 -23.19 -1.03 8.80
C ALA A 159 -22.95 0.00 7.70
N LEU A 160 -21.86 0.78 7.81
CA LEU A 160 -21.48 1.74 6.77
C LEU A 160 -21.14 1.06 5.44
N VAL A 161 -20.45 -0.07 5.46
CA VAL A 161 -20.12 -0.86 4.27
C VAL A 161 -21.40 -1.40 3.60
N ASN A 162 -22.34 -1.92 4.38
CA ASN A 162 -23.60 -2.47 3.88
C ASN A 162 -24.47 -1.42 3.19
N GLU A 163 -24.40 -0.16 3.61
CA GLU A 163 -25.07 0.93 2.88
C GLU A 163 -24.25 1.40 1.67
N ALA A 164 -22.93 1.51 1.80
CA ALA A 164 -22.08 2.00 0.72
C ALA A 164 -22.06 1.07 -0.49
N ILE A 165 -22.13 -0.26 -0.30
CA ILE A 165 -22.11 -1.24 -1.39
C ILE A 165 -23.27 -1.06 -2.38
N LYS A 166 -24.35 -0.40 -1.96
CA LYS A 166 -25.53 -0.13 -2.79
C LYS A 166 -25.34 1.08 -3.72
N LEU A 167 -24.29 1.87 -3.52
CA LEU A 167 -24.00 3.05 -4.33
C LEU A 167 -23.42 2.67 -5.70
N PRO A 168 -23.58 3.52 -6.72
CA PRO A 168 -22.94 3.31 -8.02
C PRO A 168 -21.41 3.15 -7.91
N ILE A 169 -20.83 2.21 -8.64
CA ILE A 169 -19.37 1.98 -8.69
C ILE A 169 -18.59 3.26 -8.99
N LYS A 170 -19.16 4.16 -9.81
CA LYS A 170 -18.53 5.45 -10.14
C LYS A 170 -18.29 6.29 -8.88
N ASP A 171 -19.25 6.35 -7.98
CA ASP A 171 -19.15 7.13 -6.74
C ASP A 171 -18.18 6.46 -5.76
N LEU A 172 -18.22 5.13 -5.67
CA LEU A 172 -17.26 4.34 -4.88
C LEU A 172 -15.81 4.57 -5.36
N SER A 173 -15.57 4.45 -6.66
CA SER A 173 -14.24 4.61 -7.24
C SER A 173 -13.69 6.03 -7.06
N SER A 174 -14.55 7.04 -7.25
CA SER A 174 -14.17 8.44 -7.10
C SER A 174 -13.85 8.75 -5.64
N ALA A 175 -14.68 8.30 -4.71
CA ALA A 175 -14.47 8.51 -3.28
C ALA A 175 -13.23 7.76 -2.75
N ALA A 176 -12.97 6.53 -3.22
CA ALA A 176 -11.78 5.78 -2.82
C ALA A 176 -10.49 6.45 -3.29
N ARG A 177 -10.43 6.90 -4.54
CA ARG A 177 -9.27 7.63 -5.09
C ARG A 177 -9.04 8.94 -4.35
N GLU A 178 -10.09 9.71 -4.08
CA GLU A 178 -10.01 10.96 -3.32
C GLU A 178 -9.62 10.72 -1.85
N ALA A 179 -10.12 9.66 -1.22
CA ALA A 179 -9.70 9.27 0.14
C ALA A 179 -8.20 8.94 0.21
N VAL A 180 -7.67 8.20 -0.76
CA VAL A 180 -6.22 7.96 -0.86
C VAL A 180 -5.47 9.27 -1.08
N LYS A 181 -5.87 10.12 -2.03
CA LYS A 181 -5.18 11.39 -2.26
C LYS A 181 -5.14 12.26 -0.99
N ASN A 182 -6.29 12.49 -0.37
CA ASN A 182 -6.39 13.36 0.80
C ASN A 182 -5.60 12.85 2.01
N ARG A 183 -5.56 11.53 2.26
CA ARG A 183 -4.80 10.94 3.38
C ARG A 183 -3.28 11.07 3.25
N TYR A 184 -2.77 11.23 2.05
CA TYR A 184 -1.33 11.18 1.77
C TYR A 184 -0.78 12.46 1.14
N LYS A 185 -1.63 13.41 0.75
CA LYS A 185 -1.28 14.70 0.13
C LYS A 185 -0.19 15.45 0.89
N GLU A 186 -0.37 15.69 2.20
CA GLU A 186 0.59 16.44 3.02
C GLU A 186 1.98 15.78 3.08
N ARG A 187 2.02 14.44 3.12
CA ARG A 187 3.28 13.70 3.10
C ARG A 187 3.97 13.81 1.75
N TYR A 188 3.20 13.69 0.67
CA TYR A 188 3.74 13.82 -0.67
C TYR A 188 4.27 15.23 -0.95
N HIS A 189 3.55 16.28 -0.52
CA HIS A 189 4.03 17.66 -0.62
C HIS A 189 5.35 17.87 0.13
N ARG A 190 5.47 17.34 1.36
CA ARG A 190 6.72 17.40 2.12
C ARG A 190 7.84 16.66 1.41
N PHE A 191 7.56 15.49 0.85
CA PHE A 191 8.52 14.74 0.03
C PHE A 191 9.01 15.56 -1.17
N LEU A 192 8.12 16.24 -1.90
CA LEU A 192 8.51 17.05 -3.05
C LEU A 192 9.47 18.18 -2.65
N SER A 193 9.16 18.91 -1.57
CA SER A 193 10.02 19.98 -1.04
C SER A 193 11.41 19.46 -0.63
N GLU A 194 11.47 18.28 -0.01
CA GLU A 194 12.75 17.69 0.43
C GLU A 194 13.53 17.07 -0.73
N LYS A 195 12.85 16.52 -1.75
CA LYS A 195 13.47 15.95 -2.95
C LYS A 195 14.27 17.00 -3.71
N GLU A 196 13.76 18.24 -3.80
CA GLU A 196 14.45 19.35 -4.46
C GLU A 196 15.85 19.62 -3.88
N SER A 197 16.02 19.43 -2.58
CA SER A 197 17.30 19.69 -1.90
C SER A 197 18.20 18.45 -1.73
N LYS A 198 17.62 17.25 -1.58
CA LYS A 198 18.36 16.06 -1.09
C LYS A 198 18.37 14.85 -2.04
N LYS A 199 17.78 14.96 -3.24
CA LYS A 199 17.48 13.84 -4.16
C LYS A 199 16.44 12.87 -3.60
N THR A 200 15.82 12.09 -4.48
CA THR A 200 14.67 11.22 -4.17
C THR A 200 14.97 10.19 -3.09
N ILE A 201 16.10 9.48 -3.18
CA ILE A 201 16.45 8.42 -2.23
C ILE A 201 16.50 8.90 -0.77
N LYS A 202 17.02 10.12 -0.53
CA LYS A 202 17.09 10.71 0.82
C LYS A 202 15.74 11.25 1.28
N ALA A 203 14.87 11.63 0.34
CA ALA A 203 13.55 12.15 0.63
C ALA A 203 12.49 11.05 0.89
N LEU A 204 12.76 9.78 0.54
CA LEU A 204 11.80 8.67 0.71
C LEU A 204 11.19 8.57 2.12
N SER A 205 11.95 8.94 3.16
CA SER A 205 11.50 8.93 4.56
C SER A 205 10.33 9.88 4.83
N PHE A 206 10.09 10.87 3.98
CA PHE A 206 8.97 11.80 4.10
C PHE A 206 7.65 11.24 3.54
N LEU A 207 7.72 10.15 2.76
CA LEU A 207 6.53 9.43 2.27
C LEU A 207 6.00 8.42 3.30
N THR A 208 6.86 7.96 4.22
CA THR A 208 6.47 7.04 5.28
C THR A 208 5.78 7.79 6.42
N ARG A 209 5.01 7.07 7.26
CA ARG A 209 4.50 7.66 8.50
C ARG A 209 5.69 7.98 9.40
N THR A 210 5.86 9.25 9.78
CA THR A 210 6.72 9.58 10.92
C THR A 210 6.17 8.80 12.12
N PRO A 211 6.94 7.91 12.75
CA PRO A 211 6.48 7.28 13.98
C PRO A 211 6.18 8.42 14.96
N LEU A 212 4.99 8.38 15.58
CA LEU A 212 4.73 9.25 16.73
C LEU A 212 5.86 8.97 17.72
N LYS A 213 6.71 9.97 18.00
CA LYS A 213 7.54 9.97 19.21
C LYS A 213 6.56 10.10 20.38
N ILE A 214 5.89 9.01 20.75
CA ILE A 214 5.23 8.95 22.04
C ILE A 214 6.38 8.94 23.05
N PRO A 215 6.51 9.94 23.94
CA PRO A 215 7.47 9.86 25.02
C PRO A 215 7.15 8.57 25.76
N ARG A 216 8.10 7.63 25.78
CA ARG A 216 7.95 6.41 26.57
C ARG A 216 7.95 6.89 28.02
N GLN A 217 6.77 7.04 28.63
CA GLN A 217 6.69 7.24 30.06
C GLN A 217 7.37 6.02 30.67
N THR A 218 8.46 6.25 31.41
CA THR A 218 9.17 5.22 32.17
C THR A 218 8.31 4.84 33.35
N HIS A 219 7.23 4.11 33.10
CA HIS A 219 6.54 3.39 34.15
C HIS A 219 7.35 2.13 34.45
N ALA A 220 7.49 1.82 35.74
CA ALA A 220 8.03 0.54 36.17
C ALA A 220 7.31 -0.58 35.40
N PRO A 221 8.01 -1.65 34.99
CA PRO A 221 7.36 -2.80 34.37
C PRO A 221 6.16 -3.21 35.24
N PRO A 222 4.96 -3.38 34.67
CA PRO A 222 3.84 -3.89 35.44
C PRO A 222 4.27 -5.22 36.07
N ALA A 223 3.87 -5.44 37.32
CA ALA A 223 4.13 -6.69 38.01
C ALA A 223 3.69 -7.86 37.11
N ILE A 224 4.53 -8.89 37.01
CA ILE A 224 4.18 -10.10 36.27
C ILE A 224 3.02 -10.75 37.04
N VAL A 225 1.81 -10.61 36.50
CA VAL A 225 0.63 -11.34 36.97
C VAL A 225 0.56 -12.61 36.15
N GLU A 226 0.63 -13.78 36.80
CA GLU A 226 0.29 -15.04 36.16
C GLU A 226 -1.19 -15.02 35.79
N ILE A 227 -1.47 -14.85 34.50
CA ILE A 227 -2.82 -15.00 33.96
C ILE A 227 -3.00 -16.50 33.71
N LYS A 228 -3.99 -17.11 34.35
CA LYS A 228 -4.36 -18.50 34.06
C LYS A 228 -4.71 -18.64 32.58
N ASP A 229 -4.11 -19.62 31.92
CA ASP A 229 -4.47 -19.99 30.54
C ASP A 229 -5.91 -20.52 30.53
N ILE A 230 -6.85 -19.64 30.21
CA ILE A 230 -8.23 -20.01 29.96
C ILE A 230 -8.31 -20.39 28.48
N PRO A 231 -8.60 -21.65 28.11
CA PRO A 231 -8.75 -22.03 26.71
C PRO A 231 -9.94 -21.27 26.11
N ILE A 232 -9.67 -20.41 25.14
CA ILE A 232 -10.68 -19.66 24.42
C ILE A 232 -11.19 -20.51 23.26
N SER A 233 -12.50 -20.77 23.21
CA SER A 233 -13.12 -21.49 22.08
C SER A 233 -12.82 -20.78 20.76
N HIS A 234 -12.53 -21.56 19.71
CA HIS A 234 -12.24 -21.08 18.35
C HIS A 234 -13.38 -20.24 17.76
N ASP A 235 -14.61 -20.46 18.24
CA ASP A 235 -15.83 -19.76 17.81
C ASP A 235 -16.17 -18.55 18.70
N ASN A 236 -15.21 -18.04 19.49
CA ASN A 236 -15.47 -16.90 20.37
C ASN A 236 -15.81 -15.64 19.53
N PRO A 237 -17.02 -15.06 19.68
CA PRO A 237 -17.49 -13.96 18.85
C PRO A 237 -16.64 -12.67 18.99
N TYR A 238 -15.86 -12.55 20.07
CA TYR A 238 -14.94 -11.42 20.29
C TYR A 238 -13.59 -11.57 19.57
N LEU A 239 -13.23 -12.78 19.09
CA LEU A 239 -12.03 -12.98 18.26
C LEU A 239 -12.23 -12.53 16.81
N VAL A 240 -13.48 -12.50 16.32
CA VAL A 240 -13.85 -12.14 14.95
C VAL A 240 -13.75 -10.61 14.71
N HIS A 241 -13.68 -9.81 15.78
CA HIS A 241 -13.73 -8.35 15.72
C HIS A 241 -12.57 -7.62 16.42
N ALA A 242 -11.52 -8.34 16.85
CA ALA A 242 -10.38 -7.70 17.50
C ALA A 242 -9.58 -6.83 16.51
N PRO A 243 -9.44 -5.51 16.74
CA PRO A 243 -8.52 -4.69 15.95
C PRO A 243 -7.10 -5.12 16.31
N SER A 244 -6.30 -5.53 15.32
CA SER A 244 -4.92 -6.00 15.55
C SER A 244 -4.05 -4.87 16.13
N GLY A 245 -4.00 -4.79 17.46
CA GLY A 245 -2.91 -4.21 18.24
C GLY A 245 -1.68 -5.12 18.24
N PRO A 246 -0.58 -4.74 18.92
CA PRO A 246 0.77 -5.21 18.60
C PRO A 246 0.93 -6.72 18.71
N ILE A 247 1.74 -7.27 17.80
CA ILE A 247 2.17 -8.66 17.77
C ILE A 247 2.95 -8.94 19.06
N LEU A 248 2.35 -9.70 20.00
CA LEU A 248 3.06 -10.23 21.15
C LEU A 248 4.01 -11.35 20.67
N LYS A 249 5.31 -11.13 20.84
CA LYS A 249 6.35 -12.12 20.56
C LYS A 249 6.17 -13.29 21.55
N ARG A 250 5.86 -14.49 21.04
CA ARG A 250 5.95 -15.71 21.87
C ARG A 250 7.43 -15.98 22.15
N LYS A 251 7.79 -16.15 23.44
CA LYS A 251 9.01 -16.88 23.79
C LYS A 251 8.76 -18.34 23.44
N VAL A 252 9.74 -18.93 22.77
CA VAL A 252 9.81 -20.39 22.58
C VAL A 252 10.79 -20.85 23.64
N ASP A 253 10.32 -21.70 24.55
CA ASP A 253 11.18 -22.55 25.39
C ASP A 253 11.53 -23.82 24.61
#